data_AF-A0A969WM74-F1
#
_entry.id   AF-A0A969WM74-F1
#
_cell.length_a   1.000
_cell.length_b   1.000
_cell.length_c   1.000
_cell.angle_alpha   90.00
_cell.angle_beta   90.00
_cell.angle_gamma   90.00
#
_symmetry.space_group_name_H-M   'P 1'
#
loop_
_entity.id
_entity.type
_entity.pdbx_description
1 polymer ?
#
loop_
_entity_poly.entity_id
_entity_poly.type
_entity_poly.pdbx_seq_one_letter_code
_entity_poly.pdbx_strand_id
1 'polypeptide(L)'
;ITYADGLALKNWLASGSSHTAQIGGTTAVFDNTAADQMAAFSSRGPNTAMDVIKPDIAAPGVNILAADKTTQVLAPPEYRLLSGTSMATPHMSGAAALLRQVQPAWTPDEIRSALMMTAVSDTIQKENGQTANPFDRGAGRVDLARAAKAGLVLHETRANYDAAQTGDPTALNLPSLAQSDCFQNCNWTRTFRSTLTQATTWTVTAVTPPGIQLSFAPSQFTIQPGQAQAIQITADVGSYPAAGQWAFATMVLSSPGQETLHLPVAIWKTSASNPAALSKSAPSFAPPGSIITYEITLDNLDAITRTFSLTDTLPLGVEYIPGSATGGLAYDAANRQLTWQGEMEPGTLGYEVTAVTPWIPYVNLGDLATPPPNLCGLFTNCDDTAVQFDLSSESVTYYNETLNQLFVSANGVIYGPEGHLGVACTACPQRLPNSAELNQVMAGLWRDMDASNGIGQWYAALLDGWLPTDTVFYANWNGVAQAGDPALTSSHAIAIVLDGQSEPDGRIYYTYVYISDRGRLEEAGYTIGLENKTGDRGETLAYAPCYDSGCLPDAPAGDPPADGVTWRLDPAIVGGDSALTFTFQARVTAPAGTLLTNQVQAGNDSTPDLLAATADTLVEYRYYFPIVAKSP
;
A
#
# COMPACT_ATOMS: atom_id res chain seq x y z
N ILE A 1 -29.66 -21.81 -14.67
CA ILE A 1 -28.92 -22.79 -15.49
C ILE A 1 -27.47 -22.75 -15.02
N THR A 2 -27.04 -23.81 -14.35
CA THR A 2 -25.63 -23.98 -13.94
C THR A 2 -24.76 -24.33 -15.16
N TYR A 3 -23.43 -24.36 -15.02
CA TYR A 3 -22.53 -24.82 -16.09
C TYR A 3 -22.85 -26.25 -16.53
N ALA A 4 -23.12 -27.15 -15.57
CA ALA A 4 -23.50 -28.53 -15.85
C ALA A 4 -24.83 -28.62 -16.61
N ASP A 5 -25.84 -27.84 -16.22
CA ASP A 5 -27.10 -27.73 -16.95
C ASP A 5 -26.88 -27.19 -18.38
N GLY A 6 -25.94 -26.26 -18.55
CA GLY A 6 -25.54 -25.72 -19.85
C GLY A 6 -24.89 -26.75 -20.75
N LEU A 7 -24.00 -27.59 -20.21
CA LEU A 7 -23.44 -28.72 -20.95
C LEU A 7 -24.52 -29.75 -21.31
N ALA A 8 -25.41 -30.08 -20.38
CA ALA A 8 -26.53 -30.99 -20.62
C ALA A 8 -27.45 -30.44 -21.73
N LEU A 9 -27.76 -29.14 -21.70
CA LEU A 9 -28.56 -28.48 -22.72
C LEU A 9 -27.86 -28.50 -24.09
N LYS A 10 -26.55 -28.21 -24.14
CA LYS A 10 -25.75 -28.29 -25.39
C LYS A 10 -25.77 -29.71 -25.97
N ASN A 11 -25.56 -30.72 -25.13
CA ASN A 11 -25.59 -32.12 -25.55
C ASN A 11 -26.98 -32.55 -26.04
N TRP A 12 -28.04 -32.12 -25.35
CA TRP A 12 -29.42 -32.37 -25.78
C TRP A 12 -29.71 -31.74 -27.14
N LEU A 13 -29.32 -30.47 -27.35
CA LEU A 13 -29.47 -29.78 -28.64
C LEU A 13 -28.70 -30.46 -29.77
N ALA A 14 -27.54 -31.05 -29.49
CA ALA A 14 -26.75 -31.77 -30.48
C ALA A 14 -27.33 -33.14 -30.87
N SER A 15 -28.30 -33.67 -30.11
CA SER A 15 -28.83 -35.03 -30.32
C SER A 15 -29.87 -35.15 -31.44
N GLY A 16 -30.35 -34.03 -31.99
CA GLY A 16 -31.33 -34.04 -33.07
C GLY A 16 -31.84 -32.66 -33.46
N SER A 17 -32.90 -32.67 -34.26
CA SER A 17 -33.65 -31.47 -34.66
C SER A 17 -35.11 -31.61 -34.22
N SER A 18 -35.79 -30.49 -33.95
CA SER A 18 -37.16 -30.41 -33.36
C SER A 18 -37.26 -30.50 -31.83
N HIS A 19 -36.19 -30.13 -31.13
CA HIS A 19 -36.21 -29.94 -29.68
C HIS A 19 -37.12 -28.77 -29.26
N THR A 20 -37.99 -28.98 -28.27
CA THR A 20 -38.81 -27.92 -27.66
C THR A 20 -38.59 -27.89 -26.16
N ALA A 21 -38.35 -26.70 -25.59
CA ALA A 21 -38.24 -26.47 -24.16
C ALA A 21 -39.15 -25.31 -23.74
N GLN A 22 -39.60 -25.33 -22.48
CA GLN A 22 -40.40 -24.26 -21.89
C GLN A 22 -39.66 -23.67 -20.69
N ILE A 23 -39.59 -22.34 -20.62
CA ILE A 23 -39.26 -21.62 -19.40
C ILE A 23 -40.58 -21.40 -18.66
N GLY A 24 -40.75 -22.04 -17.50
CA GLY A 24 -41.94 -21.89 -16.67
C GLY A 24 -42.01 -20.55 -15.94
N GLY A 25 -43.02 -20.38 -15.08
CA GLY A 25 -43.10 -19.24 -14.16
C GLY A 25 -42.06 -19.31 -13.04
N THR A 26 -41.93 -18.23 -12.26
CA THR A 26 -41.00 -18.15 -11.13
C THR A 26 -41.56 -18.88 -9.90
N THR A 27 -40.74 -19.70 -9.26
CA THR A 27 -41.00 -20.28 -7.94
C THR A 27 -40.01 -19.70 -6.92
N ALA A 28 -40.50 -19.39 -5.72
CA ALA A 28 -39.59 -19.02 -4.63
C ALA A 28 -38.86 -20.27 -4.14
N VAL A 29 -37.53 -20.21 -4.16
CA VAL A 29 -36.65 -21.26 -3.62
C VAL A 29 -35.94 -20.67 -2.40
N PHE A 30 -36.13 -21.31 -1.26
CA PHE A 30 -35.42 -20.95 -0.03
C PHE A 30 -34.30 -21.97 0.18
N ASP A 31 -33.07 -21.54 -0.08
CA ASP A 31 -31.88 -22.37 0.04
C ASP A 31 -30.96 -21.81 1.13
N ASN A 32 -30.96 -22.47 2.29
CA ASN A 32 -30.11 -22.08 3.41
C ASN A 32 -28.63 -22.37 3.16
N THR A 33 -28.28 -23.21 2.17
CA THR A 33 -26.87 -23.46 1.83
C THR A 33 -26.21 -22.28 1.12
N ALA A 34 -27.03 -21.39 0.56
CA ALA A 34 -26.59 -20.12 -0.04
C ALA A 34 -26.50 -18.96 0.98
N ALA A 35 -26.87 -19.18 2.24
CA ALA A 35 -26.72 -18.18 3.31
C ALA A 35 -25.24 -18.02 3.70
N ASP A 36 -24.90 -16.85 4.25
CA ASP A 36 -23.55 -16.54 4.72
C ASP A 36 -22.45 -16.71 3.65
N GLN A 37 -22.81 -16.59 2.38
CA GLN A 37 -21.86 -16.48 1.28
C GLN A 37 -21.68 -15.02 0.90
N MET A 38 -20.43 -14.57 0.84
CA MET A 38 -20.11 -13.24 0.36
C MET A 38 -20.45 -13.14 -1.12
N ALA A 39 -21.13 -12.05 -1.49
CA ALA A 39 -21.34 -11.74 -2.90
C ALA A 39 -20.00 -11.47 -3.59
N ALA A 40 -19.79 -12.06 -4.77
CA ALA A 40 -18.56 -11.87 -5.55
C ALA A 40 -18.29 -10.40 -5.91
N PHE A 41 -19.34 -9.57 -6.04
CA PHE A 41 -19.24 -8.14 -6.33
C PHE A 41 -18.98 -7.27 -5.09
N SER A 42 -19.01 -7.84 -3.87
CA SER A 42 -18.77 -7.06 -2.65
C SER A 42 -17.30 -6.63 -2.61
N SER A 43 -17.07 -5.31 -2.54
CA SER A 43 -15.72 -4.75 -2.38
C SER A 43 -15.02 -5.35 -1.15
N ARG A 44 -13.70 -5.52 -1.28
CA ARG A 44 -12.82 -6.12 -0.28
C ARG A 44 -11.82 -5.07 0.21
N GLY A 45 -11.36 -5.20 1.45
CA GLY A 45 -10.17 -4.50 1.92
C GLY A 45 -8.86 -5.10 1.37
N PRO A 46 -7.69 -4.68 1.88
CA PRO A 46 -7.51 -3.72 2.97
C PRO A 46 -7.93 -2.28 2.60
N ASN A 47 -8.00 -1.41 3.59
CA ASN A 47 -7.94 0.02 3.34
C ASN A 47 -6.46 0.37 3.09
N THR A 48 -6.13 0.85 1.90
CA THR A 48 -4.74 1.20 1.54
C THR A 48 -4.30 2.54 2.12
N ALA A 49 -5.26 3.39 2.52
CA ALA A 49 -4.98 4.74 3.01
C ALA A 49 -4.54 4.82 4.48
N MET A 50 -4.96 3.85 5.28
CA MET A 50 -4.78 3.89 6.73
C MET A 50 -5.03 2.51 7.34
N ASP A 51 -4.39 2.25 8.48
CA ASP A 51 -4.48 1.01 9.23
C ASP A 51 -5.83 0.83 9.96
N VAL A 52 -6.89 0.66 9.18
CA VAL A 52 -8.26 0.38 9.65
C VAL A 52 -8.89 -0.69 8.77
N ILE A 53 -9.37 -1.78 9.39
CA ILE A 53 -10.07 -2.86 8.66
C ILE A 53 -11.33 -2.31 7.96
N LYS A 54 -11.43 -2.55 6.65
CA LYS A 54 -12.65 -2.37 5.84
C LYS A 54 -12.96 -3.62 5.00
N PRO A 55 -14.25 -3.93 4.74
CA PRO A 55 -15.44 -3.25 5.28
C PRO A 55 -15.59 -3.47 6.79
N ASP A 56 -16.48 -2.73 7.45
CA ASP A 56 -16.69 -2.86 8.90
C ASP A 56 -17.48 -4.12 9.28
N ILE A 57 -18.53 -4.42 8.52
CA ILE A 57 -19.52 -5.46 8.84
C ILE A 57 -20.28 -5.87 7.58
N ALA A 58 -20.76 -7.11 7.54
CA ALA A 58 -21.58 -7.65 6.47
C ALA A 58 -23.09 -7.65 6.83
N ALA A 59 -23.93 -7.49 5.81
CA ALA A 59 -25.39 -7.61 5.94
C ALA A 59 -26.00 -8.19 4.65
N PRO A 60 -27.23 -8.73 4.70
CA PRO A 60 -27.91 -9.26 3.52
C PRO A 60 -28.03 -8.22 2.41
N GLY A 61 -27.50 -8.55 1.23
CA GLY A 61 -27.49 -7.65 0.07
C GLY A 61 -27.74 -8.35 -1.27
N VAL A 62 -28.10 -9.63 -1.30
CA VAL A 62 -28.36 -10.40 -2.53
C VAL A 62 -29.81 -10.84 -2.54
N ASN A 63 -30.50 -10.60 -3.66
CA ASN A 63 -31.92 -10.94 -3.87
C ASN A 63 -32.82 -10.39 -2.75
N ILE A 64 -32.63 -9.11 -2.40
CA ILE A 64 -33.44 -8.42 -1.42
C ILE A 64 -34.72 -7.93 -2.07
N LEU A 65 -35.87 -8.39 -1.56
CA LEU A 65 -37.19 -7.94 -1.99
C LEU A 65 -37.53 -6.63 -1.30
N ALA A 66 -37.69 -5.56 -2.07
CA ALA A 66 -38.11 -4.25 -1.56
C ALA A 66 -39.14 -3.60 -2.50
N ALA A 67 -39.76 -2.53 -2.04
CA ALA A 67 -40.66 -1.72 -2.86
C ALA A 67 -39.91 -1.15 -4.08
N ASP A 68 -40.58 -1.14 -5.23
CA ASP A 68 -40.09 -0.54 -6.47
C ASP A 68 -41.09 0.51 -6.98
N LYS A 69 -40.67 1.31 -7.96
CA LYS A 69 -41.50 2.37 -8.54
C LYS A 69 -42.68 1.76 -9.32
N THR A 70 -43.90 2.10 -8.95
CA THR A 70 -45.07 1.85 -9.81
C THR A 70 -45.15 2.96 -10.85
N THR A 71 -44.94 2.62 -12.12
CA THR A 71 -44.89 3.61 -13.22
C THR A 71 -46.26 3.97 -13.78
N GLN A 72 -47.33 3.30 -13.35
CA GLN A 72 -48.71 3.56 -13.77
C GLN A 72 -49.61 3.89 -12.58
N VAL A 73 -50.41 4.95 -12.70
CA VAL A 73 -51.26 5.52 -11.62
C VAL A 73 -52.28 4.52 -11.03
N LEU A 74 -52.61 3.44 -11.76
CA LEU A 74 -53.58 2.41 -11.36
C LEU A 74 -53.00 0.98 -11.30
N ALA A 75 -51.68 0.83 -11.37
CA ALA A 75 -51.04 -0.47 -11.21
C ALA A 75 -50.89 -0.84 -9.71
N PRO A 76 -50.90 -2.14 -9.36
CA PRO A 76 -50.60 -2.56 -8.00
C PRO A 76 -49.19 -2.13 -7.58
N PRO A 77 -48.93 -1.95 -6.27
CA PRO A 77 -47.58 -1.68 -5.76
C PRO A 77 -46.58 -2.72 -6.27
N GLU A 78 -45.46 -2.24 -6.83
CA GLU A 78 -44.44 -3.11 -7.39
C GLU A 78 -43.39 -3.43 -6.33
N TYR A 79 -42.89 -4.67 -6.36
CA TYR A 79 -41.77 -5.12 -5.55
C TYR A 79 -40.74 -5.76 -6.47
N ARG A 80 -39.47 -5.58 -6.16
CA ARG A 80 -38.37 -6.11 -6.96
C ARG A 80 -37.30 -6.73 -6.09
N LEU A 81 -36.72 -7.83 -6.59
CA LEU A 81 -35.49 -8.41 -6.06
C LEU A 81 -34.30 -7.67 -6.65
N LEU A 82 -33.50 -7.04 -5.79
CA LEU A 82 -32.26 -6.37 -6.16
C LEU A 82 -31.09 -6.93 -5.35
N SER A 83 -29.89 -6.83 -5.93
CA SER A 83 -28.64 -7.24 -5.32
C SER A 83 -27.65 -6.09 -5.36
N GLY A 84 -26.93 -5.87 -4.27
CA GLY A 84 -25.93 -4.83 -4.13
C GLY A 84 -25.59 -4.54 -2.66
N THR A 85 -24.41 -3.98 -2.41
CA THR A 85 -24.08 -3.35 -1.12
C THR A 85 -25.02 -2.19 -0.82
N SER A 86 -25.60 -1.56 -1.85
CA SER A 86 -26.72 -0.61 -1.74
C SER A 86 -27.98 -1.20 -1.09
N MET A 87 -28.17 -2.53 -1.12
CA MET A 87 -29.26 -3.22 -0.43
C MET A 87 -28.83 -3.69 0.97
N ALA A 88 -27.54 -3.94 1.21
CA ALA A 88 -27.00 -4.22 2.54
C ALA A 88 -27.00 -2.97 3.44
N THR A 89 -26.66 -1.80 2.90
CA THR A 89 -26.59 -0.52 3.60
C THR A 89 -27.89 -0.12 4.34
N PRO A 90 -29.10 -0.22 3.75
CA PRO A 90 -30.34 0.09 4.46
C PRO A 90 -30.67 -0.91 5.58
N HIS A 91 -30.22 -2.17 5.52
CA HIS A 91 -30.32 -3.09 6.65
C HIS A 91 -29.51 -2.58 7.85
N MET A 92 -28.28 -2.10 7.61
CA MET A 92 -27.44 -1.52 8.66
C MET A 92 -28.01 -0.20 9.19
N SER A 93 -28.57 0.63 8.32
CA SER A 93 -29.24 1.88 8.72
C SER A 93 -30.44 1.62 9.64
N GLY A 94 -31.26 0.62 9.29
CA GLY A 94 -32.38 0.18 10.12
C GLY A 94 -31.92 -0.43 11.45
N ALA A 95 -30.87 -1.26 11.42
CA ALA A 95 -30.28 -1.83 12.64
C ALA A 95 -29.75 -0.75 13.59
N ALA A 96 -29.04 0.25 13.06
CA ALA A 96 -28.54 1.37 13.84
C ALA A 96 -29.69 2.22 14.44
N ALA A 97 -30.75 2.47 13.66
CA ALA A 97 -31.93 3.18 14.15
C ALA A 97 -32.63 2.42 15.30
N LEU A 98 -32.79 1.10 15.17
CA LEU A 98 -33.38 0.27 16.23
C LEU A 98 -32.50 0.23 17.48
N LEU A 99 -31.17 0.12 17.33
CA LEU A 99 -30.26 0.22 18.48
C LEU A 99 -30.34 1.59 19.14
N ARG A 100 -30.41 2.68 18.36
CA ARG A 100 -30.59 4.03 18.91
C ARG A 100 -31.91 4.16 19.67
N GLN A 101 -32.97 3.49 19.23
CA GLN A 101 -34.26 3.48 19.94
C GLN A 101 -34.18 2.71 21.27
N VAL A 102 -33.51 1.55 21.29
CA VAL A 102 -33.33 0.75 22.51
C VAL A 102 -32.29 1.36 23.46
N GLN A 103 -31.30 2.06 22.92
CA GLN A 103 -30.19 2.68 23.64
C GLN A 103 -30.04 4.17 23.25
N PRO A 104 -30.95 5.06 23.69
CA PRO A 104 -30.99 6.47 23.26
C PRO A 104 -29.80 7.33 23.72
N ALA A 105 -28.89 6.78 24.52
CA ALA A 105 -27.66 7.47 24.93
C ALA A 105 -26.44 7.06 24.10
N TRP A 106 -26.49 5.93 23.38
CA TRP A 106 -25.33 5.44 22.63
C TRP A 106 -24.96 6.34 21.46
N THR A 107 -23.70 6.73 21.40
CA THR A 107 -23.11 7.48 20.29
C THR A 107 -23.06 6.62 19.00
N PRO A 108 -22.86 7.24 17.82
CA PRO A 108 -22.74 6.49 16.57
C PRO A 108 -21.67 5.38 16.62
N ASP A 109 -20.49 5.65 17.19
CA ASP A 109 -19.42 4.66 17.34
C ASP A 109 -19.76 3.56 18.35
N GLU A 110 -20.51 3.87 19.41
CA GLU A 110 -20.97 2.83 20.34
C GLU A 110 -21.97 1.89 19.67
N ILE A 111 -22.89 2.42 18.85
CA ILE A 111 -23.81 1.61 18.03
C ILE A 111 -23.03 0.76 17.03
N ARG A 112 -22.07 1.35 16.31
CA ARG A 112 -21.18 0.63 15.38
C ARG A 112 -20.42 -0.48 16.11
N SER A 113 -19.85 -0.19 17.28
CA SER A 113 -19.10 -1.15 18.07
C SER A 113 -19.95 -2.32 18.56
N ALA A 114 -21.18 -2.07 19.01
CA ALA A 114 -22.09 -3.13 19.42
C ALA A 114 -22.43 -4.04 18.24
N LEU A 115 -22.75 -3.47 17.07
CA LEU A 115 -23.06 -4.24 15.85
C LEU A 115 -21.88 -5.10 15.41
N MET A 116 -20.67 -4.54 15.41
CA MET A 116 -19.46 -5.25 14.97
C MET A 116 -19.06 -6.33 15.97
N MET A 117 -18.98 -6.00 17.25
CA MET A 117 -18.49 -6.93 18.27
C MET A 117 -19.39 -8.12 18.51
N THR A 118 -20.68 -8.05 18.15
CA THR A 118 -21.61 -9.18 18.30
C THR A 118 -21.96 -9.87 16.98
N ALA A 119 -21.28 -9.51 15.89
CA ALA A 119 -21.54 -10.07 14.57
C ALA A 119 -21.33 -11.60 14.51
N VAL A 120 -21.89 -12.28 13.50
CA VAL A 120 -21.63 -13.70 13.25
C VAL A 120 -20.48 -13.81 12.26
N SER A 121 -19.34 -14.35 12.70
CA SER A 121 -18.11 -14.41 11.90
C SER A 121 -17.82 -15.77 11.28
N ASP A 122 -18.13 -16.85 12.00
CA ASP A 122 -17.48 -18.15 11.80
C ASP A 122 -18.09 -18.99 10.67
N THR A 123 -19.25 -18.58 10.18
CA THR A 123 -20.01 -19.30 9.14
C THR A 123 -19.85 -18.72 7.74
N ILE A 124 -19.13 -17.60 7.60
CA ILE A 124 -19.13 -16.82 6.36
C ILE A 124 -18.07 -17.33 5.40
N GLN A 125 -18.50 -17.64 4.18
CA GLN A 125 -17.65 -18.12 3.10
C GLN A 125 -17.57 -17.08 1.98
N LYS A 126 -16.49 -17.11 1.21
CA LYS A 126 -16.36 -16.42 -0.07
C LYS A 126 -17.13 -17.17 -1.16
N GLU A 127 -17.35 -16.50 -2.28
CA GLU A 127 -18.01 -17.08 -3.46
C GLU A 127 -17.31 -18.33 -4.02
N ASN A 128 -16.03 -18.52 -3.70
CA ASN A 128 -15.22 -19.68 -4.11
C ASN A 128 -15.18 -20.81 -3.05
N GLY A 129 -15.96 -20.69 -1.96
CA GLY A 129 -16.03 -21.67 -0.87
C GLY A 129 -14.92 -21.56 0.19
N GLN A 130 -13.97 -20.63 0.05
CA GLN A 130 -12.97 -20.36 1.09
C GLN A 130 -13.60 -19.60 2.28
N THR A 131 -13.02 -19.70 3.47
CA THR A 131 -13.44 -18.89 4.61
C THR A 131 -13.24 -17.41 4.32
N ALA A 132 -14.23 -16.57 4.61
CA ALA A 132 -14.13 -15.12 4.48
C ALA A 132 -13.28 -14.54 5.62
N ASN A 133 -12.27 -13.75 5.26
CA ASN A 133 -11.40 -13.05 6.20
C ASN A 133 -11.96 -11.65 6.55
N PRO A 134 -11.40 -10.95 7.55
CA PRO A 134 -11.85 -9.60 7.93
C PRO A 134 -11.91 -8.56 6.80
N PHE A 135 -11.09 -8.67 5.75
CA PHE A 135 -11.22 -7.78 4.57
C PHE A 135 -12.33 -8.17 3.61
N ASP A 136 -12.88 -9.38 3.73
CA ASP A 136 -14.07 -9.78 3.01
C ASP A 136 -15.35 -9.34 3.73
N ARG A 137 -15.42 -9.52 5.05
CA ARG A 137 -16.67 -9.46 5.85
C ARG A 137 -16.66 -8.48 7.02
N GLY A 138 -15.55 -7.79 7.26
CA GLY A 138 -15.33 -7.03 8.49
C GLY A 138 -15.45 -7.91 9.73
N ALA A 139 -16.18 -7.43 10.73
CA ALA A 139 -16.43 -8.18 11.95
C ALA A 139 -17.35 -9.41 11.76
N GLY A 140 -18.08 -9.52 10.63
CA GLY A 140 -19.01 -10.61 10.32
C GLY A 140 -20.39 -10.11 9.92
N ARG A 141 -21.38 -11.02 9.85
CA ARG A 141 -22.77 -10.68 9.53
C ARG A 141 -23.47 -10.08 10.75
N VAL A 142 -24.20 -8.99 10.55
CA VAL A 142 -25.01 -8.33 11.60
C VAL A 142 -26.00 -9.29 12.28
N ASP A 143 -26.08 -9.18 13.60
CA ASP A 143 -27.13 -9.77 14.44
C ASP A 143 -27.63 -8.73 15.45
N LEU A 144 -28.80 -8.17 15.18
CA LEU A 144 -29.37 -7.07 15.96
C LEU A 144 -29.79 -7.50 17.38
N ALA A 145 -30.24 -8.74 17.54
CA ALA A 145 -30.71 -9.24 18.82
C ALA A 145 -29.54 -9.41 19.81
N ARG A 146 -28.38 -9.83 19.29
CA ARG A 146 -27.13 -9.88 20.06
C ARG A 146 -26.58 -8.47 20.31
N ALA A 147 -26.57 -7.60 19.29
CA ALA A 147 -26.04 -6.23 19.42
C ALA A 147 -26.78 -5.41 20.49
N ALA A 148 -28.10 -5.57 20.61
CA ALA A 148 -28.90 -4.90 21.64
C ALA A 148 -28.51 -5.30 23.09
N LYS A 149 -27.80 -6.42 23.24
CA LYS A 149 -27.32 -6.97 24.52
C LYS A 149 -25.81 -6.86 24.69
N ALA A 150 -25.12 -6.10 23.83
CA ALA A 150 -23.69 -5.89 23.95
C ALA A 150 -23.35 -5.30 25.32
N GLY A 151 -22.65 -6.06 26.16
CA GLY A 151 -22.32 -5.67 27.54
C GLY A 151 -21.20 -4.62 27.65
N LEU A 152 -20.44 -4.45 26.56
CA LEU A 152 -19.41 -3.42 26.40
C LEU A 152 -19.60 -2.73 25.04
N VAL A 153 -19.22 -1.45 24.98
CA VAL A 153 -19.15 -0.66 23.75
C VAL A 153 -17.87 0.16 23.72
N LEU A 154 -17.42 0.57 22.55
CA LEU A 154 -16.30 1.50 22.38
C LEU A 154 -16.83 2.86 21.97
N HIS A 155 -16.42 3.90 22.70
CA HIS A 155 -16.72 5.28 22.38
C HIS A 155 -15.54 5.89 21.61
N GLU A 156 -15.85 6.67 20.58
CA GLU A 156 -14.88 7.46 19.83
C GLU A 156 -15.42 8.89 19.62
N THR A 157 -14.52 9.84 19.43
CA THR A 157 -14.80 11.26 19.28
C THR A 157 -14.35 11.78 17.92
N ARG A 158 -15.02 12.83 17.45
CA ARG A 158 -14.62 13.54 16.23
C ARG A 158 -13.18 14.04 16.28
N ALA A 159 -12.75 14.56 17.42
CA ALA A 159 -11.40 15.11 17.59
C ALA A 159 -10.31 14.05 17.37
N ASN A 160 -10.54 12.81 17.82
CA ASN A 160 -9.61 11.72 17.58
C ASN A 160 -9.60 11.28 16.11
N TYR A 161 -10.75 11.29 15.43
CA TYR A 161 -10.79 11.07 13.98
C TYR A 161 -10.00 12.14 13.20
N ASP A 162 -10.14 13.41 13.58
CA ASP A 162 -9.37 14.50 12.95
C ASP A 162 -7.85 14.34 13.23
N ALA A 163 -7.48 13.95 14.46
CA ALA A 163 -6.08 13.69 14.82
C ALA A 163 -5.49 12.48 14.06
N ALA A 164 -6.29 11.45 13.81
CA ALA A 164 -5.87 10.27 13.06
C ALA A 164 -5.67 10.53 11.56
N GLN A 165 -6.26 11.59 11.00
CA GLN A 165 -6.14 11.88 9.56
C GLN A 165 -4.72 12.25 9.14
N THR A 166 -3.94 12.86 10.03
CA THR A 166 -2.54 13.24 9.80
C THR A 166 -1.60 12.61 10.83
N GLY A 167 -2.09 11.62 11.58
CA GLY A 167 -1.42 11.03 12.73
C GLY A 167 -1.57 9.51 12.73
N ASP A 168 -1.58 8.92 13.91
CA ASP A 168 -1.64 7.46 14.05
C ASP A 168 -3.09 6.95 14.14
N PRO A 169 -3.62 6.28 13.09
CA PRO A 169 -4.98 5.73 13.10
C PRO A 169 -5.14 4.52 14.02
N THR A 170 -4.05 3.85 14.43
CA THR A 170 -4.12 2.67 15.31
C THR A 170 -4.60 3.04 16.73
N ALA A 171 -4.43 4.31 17.11
CA ALA A 171 -4.90 4.90 18.36
C ALA A 171 -6.43 5.07 18.45
N LEU A 172 -7.15 5.03 17.32
CA LEU A 172 -8.61 5.11 17.32
C LEU A 172 -9.22 3.94 18.09
N ASN A 173 -10.23 4.22 18.90
CA ASN A 173 -10.94 3.27 19.74
C ASN A 173 -11.99 2.46 18.96
N LEU A 174 -11.58 1.91 17.81
CA LEU A 174 -12.46 1.18 16.89
C LEU A 174 -12.63 -0.29 17.29
N PRO A 175 -13.77 -0.93 16.97
CA PRO A 175 -14.04 -2.35 17.20
C PRO A 175 -13.29 -3.29 16.23
N SER A 176 -12.13 -2.87 15.71
CA SER A 176 -11.20 -3.64 14.89
C SER A 176 -9.78 -3.10 15.09
N LEU A 177 -8.78 -3.94 14.81
CA LEU A 177 -7.37 -3.58 14.96
C LEU A 177 -6.65 -3.91 13.65
N ALA A 178 -5.92 -2.95 13.09
CA ALA A 178 -5.07 -3.16 11.93
C ALA A 178 -3.72 -2.47 12.16
N GLN A 179 -2.65 -3.06 11.62
CA GLN A 179 -1.35 -2.41 11.48
C GLN A 179 -0.58 -3.04 10.32
N SER A 180 -0.17 -2.21 9.37
CA SER A 180 0.56 -2.63 8.16
C SER A 180 2.08 -2.66 8.34
N ASP A 181 2.58 -1.99 9.37
CA ASP A 181 4.00 -2.00 9.74
C ASP A 181 4.22 -2.68 11.10
N CYS A 182 4.33 -4.02 11.07
CA CYS A 182 4.55 -4.84 12.25
C CYS A 182 5.85 -5.64 12.17
N PHE A 183 6.97 -5.11 12.67
CA PHE A 183 8.23 -5.86 12.61
C PHE A 183 8.30 -6.99 13.66
N GLN A 184 8.14 -6.65 14.95
CA GLN A 184 8.15 -7.62 16.08
C GLN A 184 6.89 -7.52 16.91
N ASN A 185 6.58 -6.31 17.37
CA ASN A 185 5.45 -6.04 18.23
C ASN A 185 4.58 -4.92 17.65
N CYS A 186 3.29 -5.18 17.51
CA CYS A 186 2.28 -4.16 17.28
C CYS A 186 1.50 -3.89 18.54
N ASN A 187 1.15 -2.64 18.79
CA ASN A 187 0.50 -2.25 20.03
C ASN A 187 -0.74 -1.41 19.75
N TRP A 188 -1.82 -1.71 20.47
CA TRP A 188 -3.03 -0.92 20.44
C TRP A 188 -3.56 -0.73 21.86
N THR A 189 -4.36 0.31 22.05
CA THR A 189 -5.21 0.47 23.23
C THR A 189 -6.67 0.43 22.82
N ARG A 190 -7.50 -0.30 23.55
CA ARG A 190 -8.97 -0.21 23.43
C ARG A 190 -9.60 0.08 24.79
N THR A 191 -10.46 1.08 24.81
CA THR A 191 -11.19 1.52 26.00
C THR A 191 -12.65 1.14 25.88
N PHE A 192 -13.06 0.17 26.69
CA PHE A 192 -14.40 -0.39 26.71
C PHE A 192 -15.24 0.27 27.79
N ARG A 193 -16.44 0.74 27.46
CA ARG A 193 -17.42 1.23 28.43
C ARG A 193 -18.47 0.16 28.72
N SER A 194 -18.78 -0.05 30.00
CA SER A 194 -19.86 -0.94 30.43
C SER A 194 -21.23 -0.37 30.11
N THR A 195 -22.09 -1.20 29.52
CA THR A 195 -23.53 -0.92 29.29
C THR A 195 -24.42 -1.61 30.32
N LEU A 196 -23.82 -2.43 31.20
CA LEU A 196 -24.53 -3.25 32.17
C LEU A 196 -24.90 -2.47 33.43
N THR A 197 -25.91 -2.95 34.14
CA THR A 197 -26.39 -2.34 35.39
C THR A 197 -25.71 -2.89 36.65
N GLN A 198 -24.87 -3.91 36.50
CA GLN A 198 -24.13 -4.54 37.60
C GLN A 198 -22.64 -4.66 37.25
N ALA A 199 -21.81 -4.70 38.30
CA ALA A 199 -20.39 -4.96 38.17
C ALA A 199 -20.19 -6.33 37.52
N THR A 200 -19.40 -6.39 36.45
CA THR A 200 -19.23 -7.61 35.65
C THR A 200 -17.76 -7.85 35.37
N THR A 201 -17.32 -9.09 35.58
CA THR A 201 -15.95 -9.53 35.30
C THR A 201 -15.85 -10.07 33.88
N TRP A 202 -14.93 -9.53 33.10
CA TRP A 202 -14.64 -9.93 31.73
C TRP A 202 -13.27 -10.59 31.65
N THR A 203 -13.17 -11.64 30.85
CA THR A 203 -11.92 -12.30 30.47
C THR A 203 -11.65 -12.05 29.00
N VAL A 204 -10.40 -11.67 28.69
CA VAL A 204 -9.93 -11.40 27.33
C VAL A 204 -9.05 -12.55 26.85
N THR A 205 -9.37 -13.09 25.68
CA THR A 205 -8.61 -14.16 25.03
C THR A 205 -8.42 -13.83 23.55
N ALA A 206 -7.68 -14.68 22.84
CA ALA A 206 -7.46 -14.53 21.41
C ALA A 206 -7.61 -15.86 20.66
N VAL A 207 -7.99 -15.76 19.38
CA VAL A 207 -7.81 -16.81 18.38
C VAL A 207 -6.78 -16.29 17.39
N THR A 208 -5.60 -16.93 17.32
CA THR A 208 -4.49 -16.50 16.48
C THR A 208 -4.04 -17.61 15.51
N PRO A 209 -3.50 -17.25 14.33
CA PRO A 209 -2.83 -18.21 13.48
C PRO A 209 -1.48 -18.63 14.11
N PRO A 210 -0.91 -19.78 13.70
CA PRO A 210 0.44 -20.18 14.11
C PRO A 210 1.45 -19.06 13.83
N GLY A 211 2.32 -18.77 14.81
CA GLY A 211 3.36 -17.74 14.71
C GLY A 211 2.97 -16.36 15.23
N ILE A 212 1.68 -16.10 15.54
CA ILE A 212 1.22 -14.83 16.15
C ILE A 212 0.71 -15.08 17.57
N GLN A 213 1.12 -14.23 18.50
CA GLN A 213 0.62 -14.22 19.88
C GLN A 213 0.00 -12.87 20.20
N LEU A 214 -1.23 -12.87 20.73
CA LEU A 214 -1.88 -11.67 21.28
C LEU A 214 -1.85 -11.74 22.81
N SER A 215 -1.37 -10.67 23.43
CA SER A 215 -1.37 -10.50 24.89
C SER A 215 -2.16 -9.25 25.29
N PHE A 216 -2.72 -9.28 26.50
CA PHE A 216 -3.67 -8.28 26.98
C PHE A 216 -3.32 -7.83 28.40
N ALA A 217 -3.28 -6.52 28.63
CA ALA A 217 -3.08 -5.94 29.95
C ALA A 217 -4.18 -4.90 30.27
N PRO A 218 -5.11 -5.21 31.20
CA PRO A 218 -5.30 -6.48 31.89
C PRO A 218 -5.99 -7.54 31.00
N SER A 219 -5.68 -8.82 31.19
CA SER A 219 -6.36 -9.95 30.54
C SER A 219 -7.66 -10.38 31.24
N GLN A 220 -7.89 -9.90 32.46
CA GLN A 220 -9.15 -10.03 33.20
C GLN A 220 -9.38 -8.77 34.04
N PHE A 221 -10.61 -8.26 34.02
CA PHE A 221 -10.98 -7.05 34.76
C PHE A 221 -12.44 -7.08 35.21
N THR A 222 -12.75 -6.35 36.28
CA THR A 222 -14.13 -6.12 36.72
C THR A 222 -14.48 -4.66 36.49
N ILE A 223 -15.52 -4.41 35.72
CA ILE A 223 -15.96 -3.06 35.36
C ILE A 223 -17.29 -2.74 36.01
N GLN A 224 -17.41 -1.55 36.60
CA GLN A 224 -18.65 -1.05 37.19
C GLN A 224 -19.60 -0.51 36.11
N PRO A 225 -20.91 -0.41 36.38
CA PRO A 225 -21.89 0.17 35.47
C PRO A 225 -21.47 1.55 34.94
N GLY A 226 -21.51 1.73 33.62
CA GLY A 226 -21.17 2.98 32.95
C GLY A 226 -19.70 3.39 32.97
N GLN A 227 -18.83 2.68 33.70
CA GLN A 227 -17.39 2.97 33.74
C GLN A 227 -16.68 2.47 32.49
N ALA A 228 -15.47 2.98 32.28
CA ALA A 228 -14.60 2.61 31.17
C ALA A 228 -13.36 1.84 31.67
N GLN A 229 -12.88 0.89 30.88
CA GLN A 229 -11.66 0.13 31.11
C GLN A 229 -10.80 0.15 29.85
N ALA A 230 -9.58 0.67 29.97
CA ALA A 230 -8.57 0.55 28.93
C ALA A 230 -7.86 -0.81 29.01
N ILE A 231 -7.58 -1.39 27.85
CA ILE A 231 -6.84 -2.63 27.68
C ILE A 231 -5.73 -2.35 26.68
N GLN A 232 -4.49 -2.64 27.07
CA GLN A 232 -3.35 -2.69 26.16
C GLN A 232 -3.36 -4.03 25.44
N ILE A 233 -3.24 -4.00 24.12
CA ILE A 233 -3.17 -5.17 23.25
C ILE A 233 -1.80 -5.16 22.57
N THR A 234 -1.04 -6.23 22.73
CA THR A 234 0.24 -6.40 22.03
C THR A 234 0.18 -7.66 21.17
N ALA A 235 0.47 -7.51 19.88
CA ALA A 235 0.72 -8.63 18.97
C ALA A 235 2.20 -8.86 18.80
N ASP A 236 2.69 -10.04 19.19
CA ASP A 236 4.02 -10.53 18.86
C ASP A 236 3.94 -11.35 17.56
N VAL A 237 4.66 -10.90 16.53
CA VAL A 237 4.76 -11.53 15.21
C VAL A 237 6.15 -12.08 14.91
N GLY A 238 7.04 -12.14 15.91
CA GLY A 238 8.44 -12.55 15.71
C GLY A 238 8.58 -13.94 15.07
N SER A 239 7.65 -14.85 15.37
CA SER A 239 7.60 -16.22 14.81
C SER A 239 6.68 -16.38 13.59
N TYR A 240 6.02 -15.32 13.12
CA TYR A 240 5.19 -15.35 11.92
C TYR A 240 6.08 -15.12 10.68
N PRO A 241 5.94 -15.86 9.58
CA PRO A 241 6.74 -15.59 8.38
C PRO A 241 6.38 -14.24 7.76
N ALA A 242 7.37 -13.44 7.39
CA ALA A 242 7.16 -12.24 6.57
C ALA A 242 6.87 -12.68 5.12
N ALA A 243 5.61 -12.98 4.82
CA ALA A 243 5.20 -13.57 3.55
C ALA A 243 4.60 -12.55 2.54
N GLY A 244 4.69 -11.25 2.82
CA GLY A 244 3.99 -10.23 2.02
C GLY A 244 2.47 -10.45 2.00
N GLN A 245 1.91 -10.88 3.15
CA GLN A 245 0.50 -11.17 3.30
C GLN A 245 -0.01 -10.74 4.67
N TRP A 246 -1.28 -10.33 4.71
CA TRP A 246 -2.00 -10.03 5.93
C TRP A 246 -2.31 -11.31 6.72
N ALA A 247 -1.97 -11.29 8.00
CA ALA A 247 -2.39 -12.26 8.98
C ALA A 247 -3.63 -11.78 9.71
N PHE A 248 -4.53 -12.71 10.06
CA PHE A 248 -5.78 -12.38 10.76
C PHE A 248 -5.90 -13.14 12.07
N ALA A 249 -6.18 -12.40 13.13
CA ALA A 249 -6.49 -12.92 14.46
C ALA A 249 -7.82 -12.31 14.96
N THR A 250 -8.29 -12.80 16.11
CA THR A 250 -9.51 -12.31 16.74
C THR A 250 -9.28 -12.13 18.23
N MET A 251 -9.50 -10.92 18.75
CA MET A 251 -9.62 -10.67 20.19
C MET A 251 -11.04 -11.06 20.64
N VAL A 252 -11.17 -11.74 21.77
CA VAL A 252 -12.46 -12.21 22.30
C VAL A 252 -12.63 -11.76 23.74
N LEU A 253 -13.76 -11.14 24.07
CA LEU A 253 -14.15 -10.79 25.43
C LEU A 253 -15.36 -11.62 25.84
N SER A 254 -15.25 -12.30 26.98
CA SER A 254 -16.30 -13.18 27.49
C SER A 254 -16.61 -12.92 28.97
N SER A 255 -17.87 -13.07 29.34
CA SER A 255 -18.33 -13.04 30.72
C SER A 255 -19.53 -13.98 30.88
N PRO A 256 -19.65 -14.75 31.98
CA PRO A 256 -20.77 -15.66 32.19
C PRO A 256 -22.12 -14.95 32.08
N GLY A 257 -22.99 -15.46 31.20
CA GLY A 257 -24.34 -14.92 31.00
C GLY A 257 -24.41 -13.63 30.17
N GLN A 258 -23.30 -13.16 29.61
CA GLN A 258 -23.25 -12.05 28.66
C GLN A 258 -23.01 -12.55 27.22
N GLU A 259 -23.35 -11.71 26.24
CA GLU A 259 -22.93 -11.95 24.86
C GLU A 259 -21.40 -11.95 24.76
N THR A 260 -20.84 -12.96 24.10
CA THR A 260 -19.41 -12.96 23.73
C THR A 260 -19.19 -11.88 22.67
N LEU A 261 -18.16 -11.07 22.89
CA LEU A 261 -17.74 -9.99 22.01
C LEU A 261 -16.45 -10.36 21.30
N HIS A 262 -16.27 -9.95 20.04
CA HIS A 262 -15.04 -10.19 19.29
C HIS A 262 -14.63 -8.98 18.45
N LEU A 263 -13.32 -8.76 18.31
CA LEU A 263 -12.75 -7.74 17.43
C LEU A 263 -11.79 -8.42 16.46
N PRO A 264 -11.96 -8.23 15.13
CA PRO A 264 -10.98 -8.71 14.16
C PRO A 264 -9.67 -7.92 14.27
N VAL A 265 -8.56 -8.64 14.10
CA VAL A 265 -7.20 -8.11 14.09
C VAL A 265 -6.56 -8.48 12.75
N ALA A 266 -6.01 -7.49 12.04
CA ALA A 266 -5.27 -7.66 10.80
C ALA A 266 -3.84 -7.16 10.98
N ILE A 267 -2.85 -7.98 10.66
CA ILE A 267 -1.43 -7.63 10.90
C ILE A 267 -0.64 -7.94 9.64
N TRP A 268 0.15 -6.99 9.17
CA TRP A 268 1.15 -7.23 8.14
C TRP A 268 2.54 -7.21 8.79
N LYS A 269 3.27 -8.31 8.68
CA LYS A 269 4.62 -8.40 9.22
C LYS A 269 5.62 -7.77 8.25
N THR A 270 6.40 -6.81 8.73
CA THR A 270 7.53 -6.23 7.99
C THR A 270 8.83 -6.99 8.28
N SER A 271 9.79 -6.89 7.36
CA SER A 271 11.09 -7.56 7.47
C SER A 271 12.13 -6.72 8.21
N ALA A 272 11.87 -5.44 8.47
CA ALA A 272 12.77 -4.56 9.20
C ALA A 272 11.98 -3.51 10.00
N SER A 273 12.58 -3.02 11.08
CA SER A 273 12.05 -1.89 11.88
C SER A 273 12.20 -0.54 11.17
N ASN A 274 13.15 -0.43 10.23
CA ASN A 274 13.29 0.69 9.30
C ASN A 274 14.03 0.17 8.04
N PRO A 275 13.31 -0.22 6.98
CA PRO A 275 13.90 -0.78 5.76
C PRO A 275 14.89 0.15 5.05
N ALA A 276 14.77 1.47 5.21
CA ALA A 276 15.68 2.45 4.61
C ALA A 276 17.02 2.56 5.34
N ALA A 277 17.08 2.16 6.61
CA ALA A 277 18.30 2.21 7.42
C ALA A 277 18.99 0.85 7.54
N LEU A 278 18.21 -0.23 7.57
CA LEU A 278 18.72 -1.58 7.74
C LEU A 278 17.83 -2.57 6.98
N SER A 279 18.42 -3.29 6.04
CA SER A 279 17.75 -4.37 5.33
C SER A 279 18.55 -5.65 5.41
N LYS A 280 17.85 -6.78 5.25
CA LYS A 280 18.47 -8.09 5.22
C LYS A 280 17.71 -9.02 4.30
N SER A 281 18.43 -9.77 3.49
CA SER A 281 17.85 -10.71 2.55
C SER A 281 18.56 -12.07 2.58
N ALA A 282 17.82 -13.08 2.15
CA ALA A 282 18.28 -14.45 1.90
C ALA A 282 17.33 -15.09 0.88
N PRO A 283 17.69 -16.23 0.27
CA PRO A 283 16.74 -17.02 -0.52
C PRO A 283 15.50 -17.38 0.31
N SER A 284 14.31 -17.15 -0.22
CA SER A 284 13.05 -17.49 0.46
C SER A 284 12.84 -19.00 0.63
N PHE A 285 13.58 -19.81 -0.13
CA PHE A 285 13.57 -21.28 -0.07
C PHE A 285 14.98 -21.86 -0.15
N ALA A 286 15.23 -22.95 0.59
CA ALA A 286 16.50 -23.67 0.51
C ALA A 286 16.35 -25.17 0.78
N PRO A 287 16.95 -26.07 -0.02
CA PRO A 287 17.00 -27.49 0.31
C PRO A 287 17.87 -27.78 1.55
N PRO A 288 17.58 -28.81 2.35
CA PRO A 288 18.50 -29.29 3.37
C PRO A 288 19.91 -29.56 2.80
N GLY A 289 20.95 -29.08 3.48
CA GLY A 289 22.35 -29.22 3.07
C GLY A 289 22.86 -28.19 2.06
N SER A 290 21.97 -27.37 1.48
CA SER A 290 22.36 -26.29 0.55
C SER A 290 23.13 -25.17 1.26
N ILE A 291 23.85 -24.36 0.48
CA ILE A 291 24.49 -23.13 0.97
C ILE A 291 23.60 -21.97 0.55
N ILE A 292 23.26 -21.12 1.51
CA ILE A 292 22.54 -19.86 1.29
C ILE A 292 23.47 -18.69 1.57
N THR A 293 23.26 -17.60 0.84
CA THR A 293 23.95 -16.32 1.07
C THR A 293 22.98 -15.39 1.76
N TYR A 294 23.42 -14.80 2.86
CA TYR A 294 22.77 -13.65 3.49
C TYR A 294 23.43 -12.38 3.02
N GLU A 295 22.63 -11.35 2.82
CA GLU A 295 23.07 -10.00 2.50
C GLU A 295 22.41 -9.03 3.50
N ILE A 296 23.20 -8.12 4.05
CA ILE A 296 22.77 -7.07 4.96
C ILE A 296 23.23 -5.75 4.37
N THR A 297 22.34 -4.77 4.30
CA THR A 297 22.70 -3.40 3.98
C THR A 297 22.39 -2.52 5.19
N LEU A 298 23.39 -1.76 5.62
CA LEU A 298 23.28 -0.77 6.69
C LEU A 298 23.61 0.60 6.12
N ASP A 299 22.79 1.56 6.50
CA ASP A 299 22.77 2.90 5.92
C ASP A 299 22.84 3.96 7.03
N ASN A 300 23.76 4.93 6.91
CA ASN A 300 23.81 6.06 7.81
C ASN A 300 22.84 7.16 7.34
N LEU A 301 21.65 7.23 7.93
CA LEU A 301 20.67 8.27 7.60
C LEU A 301 20.99 9.66 8.21
N ASP A 302 22.02 9.77 9.05
CA ASP A 302 22.37 11.04 9.68
C ASP A 302 23.21 11.93 8.74
N ALA A 303 23.00 13.25 8.86
CA ALA A 303 23.79 14.27 8.17
C ALA A 303 25.21 14.45 8.75
N ILE A 304 25.64 13.58 9.67
CA ILE A 304 26.99 13.55 10.25
C ILE A 304 27.54 12.12 10.25
N THR A 305 28.86 11.98 10.27
CA THR A 305 29.53 10.70 10.42
C THR A 305 29.10 10.06 11.74
N ARG A 306 28.80 8.76 11.70
CA ARG A 306 28.33 7.99 12.86
C ARG A 306 29.14 6.73 13.06
N THR A 307 29.38 6.36 14.31
CA THR A 307 29.88 5.02 14.63
C THR A 307 28.70 4.07 14.76
N PHE A 308 28.67 3.04 13.92
CA PHE A 308 27.69 1.97 13.97
C PHE A 308 28.26 0.70 14.57
N SER A 309 27.40 -0.08 15.20
CA SER A 309 27.64 -1.48 15.56
C SER A 309 26.55 -2.35 14.94
N LEU A 310 26.94 -3.49 14.40
CA LEU A 310 26.06 -4.47 13.78
C LEU A 310 26.32 -5.83 14.44
N THR A 311 25.24 -6.52 14.79
CA THR A 311 25.28 -7.90 15.32
C THR A 311 24.23 -8.75 14.63
N ASP A 312 24.67 -9.85 14.03
CA ASP A 312 23.82 -10.86 13.40
C ASP A 312 23.98 -12.19 14.14
N THR A 313 22.89 -12.75 14.67
CA THR A 313 22.94 -14.06 15.35
C THR A 313 22.35 -15.14 14.45
N LEU A 314 23.16 -16.14 14.07
CA LEU A 314 22.71 -17.22 13.21
C LEU A 314 21.66 -18.09 13.91
N PRO A 315 20.49 -18.33 13.30
CA PRO A 315 19.46 -19.17 13.88
C PRO A 315 19.94 -20.61 13.98
N LEU A 316 19.37 -21.40 14.88
CA LEU A 316 19.59 -22.85 14.87
C LEU A 316 19.15 -23.44 13.51
N GLY A 317 19.86 -24.46 13.04
CA GLY A 317 19.58 -25.06 11.73
C GLY A 317 20.34 -24.45 10.54
N VAL A 318 21.27 -23.54 10.80
CA VAL A 318 22.33 -23.15 9.85
C VAL A 318 23.71 -23.16 10.49
N GLU A 319 24.74 -23.40 9.68
CA GLU A 319 26.14 -23.35 10.06
C GLU A 319 26.92 -22.38 9.16
N TYR A 320 27.65 -21.44 9.76
CA TYR A 320 28.48 -20.49 9.02
C TYR A 320 29.51 -21.18 8.12
N ILE A 321 29.74 -20.66 6.92
CA ILE A 321 30.84 -21.06 6.04
C ILE A 321 32.08 -20.20 6.36
N PRO A 322 33.16 -20.77 6.94
CA PRO A 322 34.35 -20.00 7.31
C PRO A 322 34.95 -19.21 6.14
N GLY A 323 35.26 -17.94 6.38
CA GLY A 323 35.86 -17.04 5.38
C GLY A 323 34.89 -16.50 4.32
N SER A 324 33.58 -16.75 4.45
CA SER A 324 32.57 -16.25 3.50
C SER A 324 32.10 -14.81 3.80
N ALA A 325 32.36 -14.30 5.00
CA ALA A 325 31.97 -12.95 5.41
C ALA A 325 32.74 -11.86 4.65
N THR A 326 32.03 -10.82 4.21
CA THR A 326 32.57 -9.62 3.54
C THR A 326 32.22 -8.35 4.35
N GLY A 327 32.66 -7.18 3.88
CA GLY A 327 32.39 -5.90 4.55
C GLY A 327 33.07 -5.72 5.92
N GLY A 328 33.99 -6.61 6.29
CA GLY A 328 34.65 -6.60 7.60
C GLY A 328 33.87 -7.31 8.71
N LEU A 329 32.78 -8.01 8.40
CA LEU A 329 32.07 -8.86 9.36
C LEU A 329 33.01 -9.92 9.98
N ALA A 330 33.06 -9.96 11.30
CA ALA A 330 33.80 -10.94 12.06
C ALA A 330 32.87 -11.99 12.68
N TYR A 331 33.11 -13.27 12.41
CA TYR A 331 32.34 -14.37 13.00
C TYR A 331 32.93 -14.84 14.34
N ASP A 332 32.11 -14.81 15.39
CA ASP A 332 32.36 -15.44 16.68
C ASP A 332 31.62 -16.77 16.78
N ALA A 333 32.39 -17.86 16.73
CA ALA A 333 31.87 -19.21 16.82
C ALA A 333 31.28 -19.57 18.19
N ALA A 334 31.71 -18.91 19.29
CA ALA A 334 31.21 -19.21 20.64
C ALA A 334 29.75 -18.77 20.81
N ASN A 335 29.41 -17.63 20.21
CA ASN A 335 28.06 -17.05 20.28
C ASN A 335 27.23 -17.23 19.00
N ARG A 336 27.83 -17.80 17.94
CA ARG A 336 27.22 -17.95 16.59
C ARG A 336 26.81 -16.58 16.01
N GLN A 337 27.67 -15.59 16.19
CA GLN A 337 27.39 -14.20 15.83
C GLN A 337 28.35 -13.67 14.77
N LEU A 338 27.84 -12.91 13.80
CA LEU A 338 28.65 -12.02 12.99
C LEU A 338 28.53 -10.61 13.55
N THR A 339 29.67 -9.94 13.75
CA THR A 339 29.72 -8.59 14.32
C THR A 339 30.55 -7.67 13.46
N TRP A 340 30.18 -6.40 13.47
CA TRP A 340 30.95 -5.34 12.85
C TRP A 340 30.78 -4.04 13.65
N GLN A 341 31.83 -3.23 13.67
CA GLN A 341 31.79 -1.89 14.23
C GLN A 341 32.69 -0.99 13.37
N GLY A 342 32.19 0.18 13.00
CA GLY A 342 32.95 1.13 12.21
C GLY A 342 32.23 2.46 12.07
N GLU A 343 32.96 3.45 11.55
CA GLU A 343 32.40 4.74 11.18
C GLU A 343 31.80 4.66 9.78
N MET A 344 30.65 5.30 9.61
CA MET A 344 29.99 5.48 8.32
C MET A 344 29.84 6.98 8.09
N GLU A 345 30.23 7.42 6.91
CA GLU A 345 30.13 8.83 6.53
C GLU A 345 28.66 9.27 6.48
N PRO A 346 28.38 10.59 6.57
CA PRO A 346 27.02 11.10 6.46
C PRO A 346 26.34 10.58 5.20
N GLY A 347 25.19 9.95 5.37
CA GLY A 347 24.36 9.66 4.23
C GLY A 347 23.63 10.91 3.78
N THR A 348 23.91 11.36 2.56
CA THR A 348 23.05 12.36 1.94
C THR A 348 22.00 11.63 1.14
N LEU A 349 20.74 11.66 1.57
CA LEU A 349 19.67 11.13 0.74
C LEU A 349 19.65 11.87 -0.60
N GLY A 350 19.76 11.11 -1.67
CA GLY A 350 19.87 11.54 -3.07
C GLY A 350 19.24 10.49 -3.98
N TYR A 351 19.69 10.44 -5.23
CA TYR A 351 19.19 9.50 -6.21
C TYR A 351 20.34 8.86 -7.00
N GLU A 352 20.25 7.56 -7.27
CA GLU A 352 21.12 6.86 -8.21
C GLU A 352 20.41 6.77 -9.56
N VAL A 353 21.05 7.26 -10.61
CA VAL A 353 20.49 7.30 -11.97
C VAL A 353 21.06 6.18 -12.82
N THR A 354 20.18 5.33 -13.36
CA THR A 354 20.55 4.20 -14.23
C THR A 354 19.67 4.13 -15.47
N ALA A 355 20.23 3.68 -16.60
CA ALA A 355 19.44 3.38 -17.80
C ALA A 355 18.77 2.00 -17.66
N VAL A 356 17.50 1.88 -18.02
CA VAL A 356 16.73 0.62 -17.87
C VAL A 356 16.76 -0.23 -19.15
N THR A 357 17.03 -1.53 -19.00
CA THR A 357 16.89 -2.53 -20.07
C THR A 357 16.27 -3.85 -19.55
N PRO A 358 15.23 -4.42 -20.19
CA PRO A 358 14.50 -3.87 -21.33
C PRO A 358 13.73 -2.60 -20.93
N TRP A 359 13.56 -1.70 -21.88
CA TRP A 359 12.86 -0.43 -21.72
C TRP A 359 11.45 -0.61 -21.14
N ILE A 360 11.06 0.23 -20.18
CA ILE A 360 9.72 0.23 -19.60
C ILE A 360 8.78 0.99 -20.56
N PRO A 361 7.67 0.38 -20.99
CA PRO A 361 6.81 0.99 -22.00
C PRO A 361 6.20 2.33 -21.56
N TYR A 362 6.32 3.33 -22.43
CA TYR A 362 5.52 4.55 -22.38
C TYR A 362 4.02 4.23 -22.55
N VAL A 363 3.19 4.85 -21.72
CA VAL A 363 1.73 4.79 -21.80
C VAL A 363 1.23 6.19 -22.07
N ASN A 364 0.59 6.41 -23.22
CA ASN A 364 -0.17 7.64 -23.40
C ASN A 364 -1.52 7.49 -22.70
N LEU A 365 -1.76 8.25 -21.63
CA LEU A 365 -3.01 8.17 -20.87
C LEU A 365 -4.23 8.52 -21.74
N GLY A 366 -4.06 9.35 -22.77
CA GLY A 366 -5.11 9.68 -23.74
C GLY A 366 -5.59 8.50 -24.58
N ASP A 367 -4.81 7.42 -24.69
CA ASP A 367 -5.15 6.22 -25.48
C ASP A 367 -5.82 5.12 -24.65
N LEU A 368 -6.01 5.34 -23.34
CA LEU A 368 -6.71 4.39 -22.47
C LEU A 368 -8.18 4.27 -22.85
N ALA A 369 -8.78 3.11 -22.55
CA ALA A 369 -10.21 2.89 -22.79
C ALA A 369 -11.11 3.91 -22.06
N THR A 370 -10.64 4.40 -20.91
CA THR A 370 -11.25 5.49 -20.14
C THR A 370 -10.14 6.50 -19.79
N PRO A 371 -9.83 7.44 -20.70
CA PRO A 371 -8.72 8.36 -20.48
C PRO A 371 -9.08 9.41 -19.41
N PRO A 372 -8.12 9.84 -18.57
CA PRO A 372 -8.31 11.02 -17.73
C PRO A 372 -8.52 12.27 -18.61
N PRO A 373 -9.07 13.37 -18.05
CA PRO A 373 -9.20 14.61 -18.81
C PRO A 373 -7.81 15.12 -19.24
N ASN A 374 -7.71 15.62 -20.47
CA ASN A 374 -6.53 16.38 -20.88
C ASN A 374 -6.47 17.65 -20.01
N LEU A 375 -5.37 17.81 -19.28
CA LEU A 375 -5.21 18.86 -18.28
C LEU A 375 -5.19 20.25 -18.91
N CYS A 376 -4.79 20.37 -20.18
CA CYS A 376 -4.93 21.62 -20.92
C CYS A 376 -6.37 22.10 -21.03
N GLY A 377 -7.36 21.19 -20.98
CA GLY A 377 -8.78 21.55 -21.01
C GLY A 377 -9.26 22.29 -19.75
N LEU A 378 -8.45 22.36 -18.70
CA LEU A 378 -8.75 23.10 -17.47
C LEU A 378 -8.44 24.60 -17.60
N PHE A 379 -7.67 24.99 -18.63
CA PHE A 379 -7.17 26.35 -18.78
C PHE A 379 -7.66 27.00 -20.07
N THR A 380 -7.70 28.33 -20.09
CA THR A 380 -8.01 29.09 -21.32
C THR A 380 -6.82 29.13 -22.27
N ASN A 381 -5.60 29.09 -21.73
CA ASN A 381 -4.32 28.97 -22.42
C ASN A 381 -3.52 27.87 -21.71
N CYS A 382 -2.92 26.92 -22.43
CA CYS A 382 -2.15 25.81 -21.84
C CYS A 382 -0.66 26.07 -22.00
N ASP A 383 -0.24 27.20 -21.44
CA ASP A 383 1.11 27.76 -21.50
C ASP A 383 1.42 28.28 -20.09
N ASP A 384 2.57 27.91 -19.53
CA ASP A 384 2.96 28.22 -18.15
C ASP A 384 1.93 27.85 -17.08
N THR A 385 1.22 26.76 -17.30
CA THR A 385 0.19 26.27 -16.35
C THR A 385 0.69 25.08 -15.54
N ALA A 386 0.15 24.94 -14.33
CA ALA A 386 0.36 23.77 -13.49
C ALA A 386 -0.93 23.37 -12.78
N VAL A 387 -1.09 22.08 -12.54
CA VAL A 387 -2.22 21.49 -11.82
C VAL A 387 -1.68 20.88 -10.54
N GLN A 388 -2.28 21.24 -9.42
CA GLN A 388 -2.09 20.54 -8.17
C GLN A 388 -2.84 19.20 -8.22
N PHE A 389 -2.11 18.12 -8.00
CA PHE A 389 -2.63 16.78 -7.81
C PHE A 389 -2.50 16.40 -6.35
N ASP A 390 -3.63 16.20 -5.68
CA ASP A 390 -3.65 15.54 -4.39
C ASP A 390 -3.45 14.03 -4.63
N LEU A 391 -2.44 13.43 -3.99
CA LEU A 391 -2.16 11.99 -4.08
C LEU A 391 -3.19 11.14 -3.33
N SER A 392 -4.29 11.77 -2.88
CA SER A 392 -5.41 11.14 -2.18
C SER A 392 -4.98 10.49 -0.86
N SER A 393 -4.92 9.17 -0.82
CA SER A 393 -4.46 8.36 0.32
C SER A 393 -2.97 8.05 0.28
N GLU A 394 -2.34 8.25 -0.87
CA GLU A 394 -0.96 7.91 -1.10
C GLU A 394 -0.05 9.07 -0.70
N SER A 395 1.23 8.76 -0.49
CA SER A 395 2.29 9.75 -0.35
C SER A 395 3.50 9.29 -1.13
N VAL A 396 4.47 10.17 -1.33
CA VAL A 396 5.80 9.77 -1.79
C VAL A 396 6.85 10.35 -0.88
N THR A 397 7.83 9.53 -0.48
CA THR A 397 9.02 10.04 0.19
C THR A 397 10.02 10.56 -0.85
N TYR A 398 10.23 11.87 -0.87
CA TYR A 398 11.14 12.55 -1.80
C TYR A 398 12.17 13.37 -1.03
N TYR A 399 13.46 13.01 -1.10
CA TYR A 399 14.51 13.62 -0.27
C TYR A 399 14.16 13.71 1.24
N ASN A 400 13.52 12.65 1.77
CA ASN A 400 13.11 12.50 3.18
C ASN A 400 11.95 13.42 3.59
N GLU A 401 11.31 14.06 2.61
CA GLU A 401 10.08 14.80 2.80
C GLU A 401 8.93 13.94 2.28
N THR A 402 7.89 13.77 3.10
CA THR A 402 6.67 13.10 2.67
C THR A 402 5.81 14.10 1.88
N LEU A 403 5.62 13.83 0.60
CA LEU A 403 4.73 14.60 -0.27
C LEU A 403 3.40 13.88 -0.41
N ASN A 404 2.31 14.57 -0.09
CA ASN A 404 0.93 14.14 -0.33
C ASN A 404 0.28 14.90 -1.50
N GLN A 405 1.02 15.84 -2.09
CA GLN A 405 0.60 16.69 -3.19
C GLN A 405 1.77 16.85 -4.16
N LEU A 406 1.45 16.84 -5.45
CA LEU A 406 2.39 17.11 -6.54
C LEU A 406 1.80 18.18 -7.46
N PHE A 407 2.62 19.12 -7.88
CA PHE A 407 2.27 20.04 -8.94
C PHE A 407 2.85 19.52 -10.24
N VAL A 408 1.99 19.27 -11.22
CA VAL A 408 2.41 18.88 -12.56
C VAL A 408 2.29 20.12 -13.45
N SER A 409 3.35 20.49 -14.14
CA SER A 409 3.34 21.63 -15.07
C SER A 409 3.16 21.18 -16.51
N ALA A 410 2.55 22.02 -17.35
CA ALA A 410 2.57 21.87 -18.80
C ALA A 410 4.01 21.82 -19.36
N ASN A 411 4.97 22.41 -18.65
CA ASN A 411 6.37 22.57 -19.05
C ASN A 411 7.26 21.33 -18.80
N GLY A 412 6.70 20.13 -18.63
CA GLY A 412 7.48 18.89 -18.50
C GLY A 412 8.17 18.67 -17.14
N VAL A 413 7.70 19.35 -16.10
CA VAL A 413 8.25 19.31 -14.74
C VAL A 413 7.18 18.99 -13.70
N ILE A 414 7.56 18.21 -12.68
CA ILE A 414 6.77 17.98 -11.47
C ILE A 414 7.51 18.62 -10.28
N TYR A 415 6.79 19.22 -9.34
CA TYR A 415 7.40 19.78 -8.13
C TYR A 415 6.49 19.65 -6.90
N GLY A 416 7.08 19.72 -5.72
CA GLY A 416 6.33 19.65 -4.45
C GLY A 416 5.67 20.98 -4.04
N PRO A 417 4.74 20.96 -3.07
CA PRO A 417 3.92 22.10 -2.69
C PRO A 417 4.69 23.27 -2.09
N GLU A 418 5.86 23.00 -1.49
CA GLU A 418 6.71 24.02 -0.88
C GLU A 418 7.87 24.45 -1.79
N GLY A 419 7.98 23.84 -2.97
CA GLY A 419 9.00 24.14 -3.97
C GLY A 419 8.74 25.42 -4.77
N HIS A 420 7.56 26.01 -4.64
CA HIS A 420 7.14 27.19 -5.39
C HIS A 420 6.40 28.19 -4.50
N LEU A 421 7.00 29.34 -4.18
CA LEU A 421 6.36 30.41 -3.41
C LEU A 421 5.64 31.43 -4.32
N GLY A 422 5.45 31.11 -5.60
CA GLY A 422 4.69 31.92 -6.55
C GLY A 422 5.51 32.99 -7.30
N VAL A 423 6.85 32.95 -7.19
CA VAL A 423 7.75 33.95 -7.82
C VAL A 423 8.58 33.40 -8.99
N ALA A 424 8.68 32.08 -9.13
CA ALA A 424 9.51 31.45 -10.16
C ALA A 424 8.80 31.30 -11.52
N CYS A 425 9.61 31.38 -12.58
CA CYS A 425 9.20 31.10 -13.95
C CYS A 425 9.19 29.59 -14.19
N THR A 426 8.00 28.99 -14.37
CA THR A 426 7.85 27.57 -14.69
C THR A 426 8.31 27.23 -16.11
N ALA A 427 8.46 28.20 -17.01
CA ALA A 427 9.04 28.02 -18.36
C ALA A 427 10.58 28.11 -18.38
N CYS A 428 11.22 28.44 -17.26
CA CYS A 428 12.65 28.76 -17.23
C CYS A 428 13.45 27.59 -16.64
N PRO A 429 13.85 26.58 -17.44
CA PRO A 429 14.69 25.49 -16.97
C PRO A 429 15.98 25.99 -16.32
N GLN A 430 16.39 25.30 -15.26
CA GLN A 430 17.57 25.63 -14.48
C GLN A 430 18.53 24.45 -14.39
N ARG A 431 19.82 24.73 -14.24
CA ARG A 431 20.80 23.70 -13.91
C ARG A 431 20.65 23.32 -12.44
N LEU A 432 20.46 22.03 -12.14
CA LEU A 432 20.20 21.51 -10.79
C LEU A 432 21.48 20.94 -10.14
N PRO A 433 21.65 21.02 -8.81
CA PRO A 433 20.78 21.72 -7.87
C PRO A 433 20.92 23.25 -7.95
N ASN A 434 19.83 23.96 -7.70
CA ASN A 434 19.77 25.42 -7.68
C ASN A 434 18.89 25.92 -6.54
N SER A 435 19.45 26.73 -5.64
CA SER A 435 18.68 27.30 -4.51
C SER A 435 17.65 28.36 -4.91
N ALA A 436 17.61 28.77 -6.18
CA ALA A 436 16.56 29.62 -6.70
C ALA A 436 15.32 28.79 -7.03
N GLU A 437 14.14 29.29 -6.70
CA GLU A 437 12.90 28.63 -7.13
C GLU A 437 12.86 28.52 -8.67
N LEU A 438 12.35 27.44 -9.25
CA LEU A 438 11.57 26.36 -8.64
C LEU A 438 12.42 25.29 -7.93
N ASN A 439 12.01 24.87 -6.72
CA ASN A 439 12.66 23.83 -5.93
C ASN A 439 11.78 22.58 -5.70
N GLN A 440 12.31 21.54 -5.05
CA GLN A 440 11.63 20.25 -4.88
C GLN A 440 11.21 19.63 -6.23
N VAL A 441 12.13 19.67 -7.19
CA VAL A 441 11.86 19.48 -8.63
C VAL A 441 12.16 18.07 -9.08
N MET A 442 11.28 17.54 -9.93
CA MET A 442 11.44 16.33 -10.73
C MET A 442 11.28 16.72 -12.21
N ALA A 443 12.40 17.03 -12.87
CA ALA A 443 12.45 17.53 -14.24
C ALA A 443 12.72 16.36 -15.21
N GLY A 444 11.64 15.81 -15.78
CA GLY A 444 11.73 14.75 -16.80
C GLY A 444 12.08 15.30 -18.19
N LEU A 445 11.56 16.46 -18.56
CA LEU A 445 12.02 17.26 -19.70
C LEU A 445 11.49 18.69 -19.51
N TRP A 446 12.04 19.38 -18.52
CA TRP A 446 11.59 20.71 -18.15
C TRP A 446 12.04 21.72 -19.22
N ARG A 447 11.09 22.37 -19.89
CA ARG A 447 11.32 23.43 -20.89
C ARG A 447 10.05 24.24 -21.10
N ASP A 448 10.17 25.39 -21.76
CA ASP A 448 9.03 26.23 -22.13
C ASP A 448 8.12 25.55 -23.17
N MET A 449 7.05 24.90 -22.70
CA MET A 449 6.13 24.15 -23.55
C MET A 449 4.81 24.89 -23.71
N ASP A 450 4.33 24.93 -24.95
CA ASP A 450 3.02 25.49 -25.28
C ASP A 450 2.14 24.41 -25.91
N ALA A 451 1.18 23.91 -25.14
CA ALA A 451 0.16 22.98 -25.62
C ALA A 451 -1.12 23.70 -26.07
N SER A 452 -1.09 25.03 -26.15
CA SER A 452 -2.21 25.84 -26.60
C SER A 452 -2.54 25.54 -28.06
N ASN A 453 -3.81 25.77 -28.44
CA ASN A 453 -4.34 25.45 -29.77
C ASN A 453 -4.35 23.96 -30.14
N GLY A 454 -4.18 23.06 -29.17
CA GLY A 454 -4.31 21.61 -29.36
C GLY A 454 -3.08 20.92 -29.94
N ILE A 455 -1.91 21.55 -29.86
CA ILE A 455 -0.63 20.95 -30.26
C ILE A 455 -0.10 20.14 -29.09
N GLY A 456 -0.46 18.86 -29.09
CA GLY A 456 -0.07 17.91 -28.06
C GLY A 456 -1.10 17.73 -26.95
N GLN A 457 -0.83 16.79 -26.06
CA GLN A 457 -1.71 16.42 -24.97
C GLN A 457 -0.92 16.26 -23.68
N TRP A 458 -1.51 16.64 -22.56
CA TRP A 458 -0.88 16.56 -21.24
C TRP A 458 -1.85 15.94 -20.24
N TYR A 459 -1.41 14.87 -19.59
CA TYR A 459 -2.21 14.08 -18.67
C TYR A 459 -1.41 13.72 -17.42
N ALA A 460 -2.13 13.51 -16.31
CA ALA A 460 -1.60 12.80 -15.16
C ALA A 460 -2.69 11.98 -14.47
N ALA A 461 -2.31 10.86 -13.86
CA ALA A 461 -3.18 9.95 -13.13
C ALA A 461 -2.38 9.07 -12.16
N LEU A 462 -3.07 8.51 -11.17
CA LEU A 462 -2.57 7.34 -10.43
C LEU A 462 -2.85 6.07 -11.24
N LEU A 463 -1.85 5.21 -11.37
CA LEU A 463 -1.92 3.95 -12.09
C LEU A 463 -1.63 2.79 -11.16
N ASP A 464 -2.60 1.87 -11.08
CA ASP A 464 -2.43 0.55 -10.47
C ASP A 464 -2.05 -0.45 -11.57
N GLY A 465 -0.97 -1.20 -11.38
CA GLY A 465 -0.57 -2.26 -12.32
C GLY A 465 0.32 -1.79 -13.48
N TRP A 466 0.76 -0.53 -13.51
CA TRP A 466 1.87 -0.11 -14.39
C TRP A 466 3.17 -0.82 -13.98
N LEU A 467 3.40 -0.91 -12.67
CA LEU A 467 4.24 -1.92 -12.04
C LEU A 467 3.34 -2.98 -11.39
N PRO A 468 3.75 -4.26 -11.31
CA PRO A 468 2.86 -5.36 -10.95
C PRO A 468 2.15 -5.22 -9.60
N THR A 469 2.79 -4.58 -8.63
CA THR A 469 2.29 -4.46 -7.25
C THR A 469 2.38 -3.06 -6.65
N ASP A 470 2.95 -2.09 -7.37
CA ASP A 470 3.08 -0.71 -6.89
C ASP A 470 2.03 0.23 -7.50
N THR A 471 1.62 1.20 -6.70
CA THR A 471 0.84 2.37 -7.10
C THR A 471 1.77 3.45 -7.61
N VAL A 472 1.48 3.97 -8.81
CA VAL A 472 2.38 4.88 -9.51
C VAL A 472 1.67 6.17 -9.88
N PHE A 473 2.21 7.31 -9.46
CA PHE A 473 1.85 8.59 -10.06
C PHE A 473 2.47 8.70 -11.45
N TYR A 474 1.65 8.86 -12.48
CA TYR A 474 2.10 8.88 -13.86
C TYR A 474 1.63 10.16 -14.55
N ALA A 475 2.57 10.93 -15.10
CA ALA A 475 2.30 12.10 -15.94
C ALA A 475 2.95 11.92 -17.31
N ASN A 476 2.21 12.20 -18.39
CA ASN A 476 2.75 12.16 -19.74
C ASN A 476 2.41 13.42 -20.54
N TRP A 477 3.39 13.86 -21.32
CA TRP A 477 3.27 14.89 -22.33
C TRP A 477 3.44 14.20 -23.67
N ASN A 478 2.42 14.29 -24.53
CA ASN A 478 2.36 13.60 -25.80
C ASN A 478 2.32 14.60 -26.95
N GLY A 479 3.43 14.74 -27.68
CA GLY A 479 3.54 15.62 -28.85
C GLY A 479 3.37 17.10 -28.52
N VAL A 480 3.72 17.51 -27.30
CA VAL A 480 3.64 18.91 -26.87
C VAL A 480 4.78 19.72 -27.50
N ALA A 481 4.45 20.91 -28.00
CA ALA A 481 5.39 21.79 -28.69
C ALA A 481 6.16 22.71 -27.73
N GLN A 482 7.31 23.18 -28.20
CA GLN A 482 8.02 24.31 -27.61
C GLN A 482 7.25 25.62 -27.86
N ALA A 483 7.17 26.49 -26.86
CA ALA A 483 6.65 27.84 -27.05
C ALA A 483 7.44 28.59 -28.14
N GLY A 484 6.73 29.24 -29.06
CA GLY A 484 7.35 29.92 -30.21
C GLY A 484 7.88 29.01 -31.32
N ASP A 485 7.87 27.68 -31.15
CA ASP A 485 8.35 26.72 -32.14
C ASP A 485 7.47 25.45 -32.23
N PRO A 486 6.35 25.52 -32.99
CA PRO A 486 5.37 24.43 -33.07
C PRO A 486 5.89 23.17 -33.78
N ALA A 487 7.07 23.22 -34.41
CA ALA A 487 7.69 22.05 -35.05
C ALA A 487 8.59 21.26 -34.09
N LEU A 488 8.96 21.84 -32.95
CA LEU A 488 9.78 21.20 -31.93
C LEU A 488 8.88 20.51 -30.89
N THR A 489 8.51 19.25 -31.16
CA THR A 489 7.61 18.46 -30.32
C THR A 489 8.33 17.31 -29.62
N SER A 490 7.81 16.90 -28.47
CA SER A 490 8.33 15.76 -27.71
C SER A 490 7.22 14.92 -27.11
N SER A 491 7.45 13.61 -26.98
CA SER A 491 6.64 12.73 -26.13
C SER A 491 7.50 12.09 -25.05
N HIS A 492 7.14 12.32 -23.80
CA HIS A 492 7.85 11.79 -22.62
C HIS A 492 6.89 11.60 -21.43
N ALA A 493 7.34 10.89 -20.41
CA ALA A 493 6.58 10.67 -19.19
C ALA A 493 7.48 10.64 -17.96
N ILE A 494 6.89 11.05 -16.83
CA ILE A 494 7.44 10.90 -15.49
C ILE A 494 6.52 9.94 -14.73
N ALA A 495 7.10 8.89 -14.16
CA ALA A 495 6.40 7.95 -13.30
C ALA A 495 7.07 7.90 -11.92
N ILE A 496 6.30 7.98 -10.84
CA ILE A 496 6.80 8.02 -9.46
C ILE A 496 6.11 6.92 -8.66
N VAL A 497 6.88 6.03 -8.03
CA VAL A 497 6.39 4.96 -7.15
C VAL A 497 6.00 5.56 -5.80
N LEU A 498 4.79 5.26 -5.30
CA LEU A 498 4.21 5.88 -4.10
C LEU A 498 4.14 4.97 -2.86
N ASP A 499 3.98 3.65 -3.04
CA ASP A 499 3.58 2.74 -1.95
C ASP A 499 4.66 1.72 -1.55
N GLY A 500 5.78 1.70 -2.26
CA GLY A 500 6.98 0.98 -1.83
C GLY A 500 6.85 -0.56 -1.81
N GLN A 501 5.85 -1.14 -2.47
CA GLN A 501 5.45 -2.54 -2.28
C GLN A 501 6.46 -3.53 -2.88
N SER A 502 6.71 -3.43 -4.18
CA SER A 502 7.74 -4.20 -4.90
C SER A 502 8.97 -3.40 -5.25
N GLU A 503 8.83 -2.09 -5.39
CA GLU A 503 9.93 -1.18 -5.70
C GLU A 503 10.02 -0.09 -4.62
N PRO A 504 11.17 0.57 -4.42
CA PRO A 504 11.32 1.59 -3.39
C PRO A 504 10.34 2.75 -3.57
N ASP A 505 9.68 3.16 -2.48
CA ASP A 505 8.92 4.42 -2.41
C ASP A 505 9.84 5.58 -2.82
N GLY A 506 9.34 6.48 -3.67
CA GLY A 506 10.11 7.62 -4.18
C GLY A 506 10.91 7.34 -5.45
N ARG A 507 10.90 6.11 -5.98
CA ARG A 507 11.53 5.80 -7.28
C ARG A 507 10.87 6.56 -8.42
N ILE A 508 11.69 7.10 -9.30
CA ILE A 508 11.24 7.88 -10.46
C ILE A 508 11.72 7.23 -11.76
N TYR A 509 10.87 7.24 -12.78
CA TYR A 509 11.22 6.89 -14.15
C TYR A 509 10.98 8.07 -15.08
N TYR A 510 12.00 8.43 -15.85
CA TYR A 510 11.87 9.36 -16.98
C TYR A 510 11.93 8.57 -18.28
N THR A 511 10.81 8.53 -19.01
CA THR A 511 10.67 7.75 -20.24
C THR A 511 10.53 8.67 -21.45
N TYR A 512 11.34 8.45 -22.49
CA TYR A 512 11.38 9.28 -23.69
C TYR A 512 10.98 8.47 -24.92
N VAL A 513 9.92 8.90 -25.60
CA VAL A 513 9.44 8.25 -26.82
C VAL A 513 10.12 8.86 -28.04
N TYR A 514 10.02 10.18 -28.18
CA TYR A 514 10.70 10.91 -29.25
C TYR A 514 10.89 12.38 -28.88
N ILE A 515 11.92 12.98 -29.50
CA ILE A 515 12.16 14.42 -29.56
C ILE A 515 12.36 14.77 -31.04
N SER A 516 11.54 15.66 -31.62
CA SER A 516 11.50 15.86 -33.07
C SER A 516 12.81 16.41 -33.64
N ASP A 517 13.53 17.24 -32.88
CA ASP A 517 14.83 17.78 -33.24
C ASP A 517 15.64 18.12 -31.97
N ARG A 518 16.65 17.30 -31.66
CA ARG A 518 17.48 17.45 -30.46
C ARG A 518 18.40 18.67 -30.51
N GLY A 519 18.86 19.08 -31.70
CA GLY A 519 19.71 20.27 -31.82
C GLY A 519 18.93 21.55 -31.58
N ARG A 520 17.69 21.62 -32.09
CA ARG A 520 16.78 22.75 -31.80
C ARG A 520 16.33 22.76 -30.34
N LEU A 521 16.20 21.59 -29.69
CA LEU A 521 15.94 21.51 -28.26
C LEU A 521 17.10 22.10 -27.43
N GLU A 522 18.35 21.79 -27.80
CA GLU A 522 19.52 22.40 -27.15
C GLU A 522 19.57 23.93 -27.32
N GLU A 523 19.17 24.44 -28.49
CA GLU A 523 19.08 25.90 -28.73
C GLU A 523 17.96 26.58 -27.93
N ALA A 524 16.83 25.89 -27.72
CA ALA A 524 15.67 26.40 -26.98
C ALA A 524 15.87 26.36 -25.45
N GLY A 525 16.66 25.40 -24.96
CA GLY A 525 16.94 25.21 -23.53
C GLY A 525 16.00 24.22 -22.86
N TYR A 526 16.56 23.43 -21.92
CA TYR A 526 15.84 22.39 -21.19
C TYR A 526 16.61 21.95 -19.92
N THR A 527 15.93 21.30 -19.00
CA THR A 527 16.50 20.61 -17.84
C THR A 527 15.97 19.18 -17.74
N ILE A 528 16.87 18.24 -17.47
CA ILE A 528 16.57 16.88 -17.05
C ILE A 528 17.36 16.62 -15.78
N GLY A 529 16.66 16.33 -14.70
CA GLY A 529 17.27 16.22 -13.38
C GLY A 529 16.25 16.28 -12.27
N LEU A 530 16.75 16.41 -11.05
CA LEU A 530 15.93 16.51 -9.87
C LEU A 530 16.68 17.20 -8.73
N GLU A 531 15.95 17.74 -7.77
CA GLU A 531 16.53 18.36 -6.58
C GLU A 531 15.57 18.44 -5.40
N ASN A 532 16.16 18.56 -4.21
CA ASN A 532 15.42 18.64 -2.97
C ASN A 532 14.70 19.98 -2.78
N LYS A 533 13.96 20.06 -1.66
CA LYS A 533 13.14 21.23 -1.29
C LYS A 533 13.89 22.55 -1.19
N THR A 534 15.19 22.53 -0.89
CA THR A 534 16.02 23.72 -0.66
C THR A 534 16.92 24.07 -1.84
N GLY A 535 16.97 23.23 -2.88
CA GLY A 535 17.84 23.43 -4.05
C GLY A 535 19.33 23.39 -3.73
N ASP A 536 19.71 22.82 -2.59
CA ASP A 536 21.11 22.62 -2.20
C ASP A 536 21.60 21.21 -2.53
N ARG A 537 20.68 20.29 -2.88
CA ARG A 537 20.97 18.89 -3.23
C ARG A 537 20.15 18.46 -4.43
N GLY A 538 20.77 17.76 -5.38
CA GLY A 538 20.13 17.39 -6.63
C GLY A 538 21.12 16.84 -7.64
N GLU A 539 20.61 16.44 -8.80
CA GLU A 539 21.40 15.94 -9.92
C GLU A 539 20.86 16.49 -11.25
N THR A 540 21.78 16.95 -12.11
CA THR A 540 21.48 17.29 -13.50
C THR A 540 21.97 16.16 -14.39
N LEU A 541 21.04 15.46 -15.07
CA LEU A 541 21.39 14.51 -16.12
C LEU A 541 21.76 15.23 -17.41
N ALA A 542 20.94 16.22 -17.79
CA ALA A 542 21.19 17.04 -18.97
C ALA A 542 20.55 18.43 -18.83
N TYR A 543 21.21 19.45 -19.37
CA TYR A 543 20.80 20.85 -19.27
C TYR A 543 21.34 21.65 -20.45
N ALA A 544 20.50 22.48 -21.05
CA ALA A 544 20.89 23.55 -21.95
C ALA A 544 20.21 24.86 -21.53
N PRO A 545 20.93 26.00 -21.51
CA PRO A 545 20.36 27.27 -21.07
C PRO A 545 19.32 27.79 -22.06
N CYS A 546 18.19 28.29 -21.54
CA CYS A 546 17.25 29.10 -22.30
C CYS A 546 17.69 30.58 -22.32
N TYR A 547 17.24 31.34 -23.32
CA TYR A 547 17.67 32.72 -23.55
C TYR A 547 16.58 33.77 -23.25
N ASP A 548 15.45 33.36 -22.69
CA ASP A 548 14.36 34.25 -22.30
C ASP A 548 14.62 34.99 -20.99
N SER A 549 13.89 36.09 -20.77
CA SER A 549 14.03 36.93 -19.58
C SER A 549 13.55 36.19 -18.33
N GLY A 550 14.46 35.52 -17.63
CA GLY A 550 14.19 34.73 -16.43
C GLY A 550 15.12 33.53 -16.27
N CYS A 551 15.77 33.09 -17.35
CA CYS A 551 16.71 31.97 -17.35
C CYS A 551 18.09 32.36 -16.77
N LEU A 552 18.75 31.42 -16.10
CA LEU A 552 20.10 31.61 -15.55
C LEU A 552 21.17 31.10 -16.55
N PRO A 553 22.24 31.87 -16.81
CA PRO A 553 23.24 31.53 -17.83
C PRO A 553 24.29 30.54 -17.32
N ASP A 554 23.87 29.33 -16.96
CA ASP A 554 24.76 28.23 -16.60
C ASP A 554 25.30 27.50 -17.84
N ALA A 555 26.46 26.84 -17.70
CA ALA A 555 27.04 26.05 -18.77
C ALA A 555 26.18 24.79 -19.06
N PRO A 556 25.99 24.40 -20.34
CA PRO A 556 25.32 23.15 -20.70
C PRO A 556 25.96 21.93 -20.04
N ALA A 557 25.18 20.88 -19.81
CA ALA A 557 25.63 19.60 -19.28
C ALA A 557 24.85 18.45 -19.92
N GLY A 558 25.50 17.32 -20.21
CA GLY A 558 24.85 16.17 -20.83
C GLY A 558 24.27 16.45 -22.23
N ASP A 559 23.64 15.43 -22.81
CA ASP A 559 22.97 15.50 -24.10
C ASP A 559 21.47 15.19 -23.92
N PRO A 560 20.57 15.70 -24.77
CA PRO A 560 19.17 15.32 -24.73
C PRO A 560 19.02 13.81 -25.02
N PRO A 561 18.12 13.11 -24.32
CA PRO A 561 18.03 11.65 -24.34
C PRO A 561 17.65 11.12 -25.72
N ALA A 562 18.15 9.92 -26.03
CA ALA A 562 17.76 9.20 -27.22
C ALA A 562 16.32 8.67 -27.13
N ASP A 563 15.70 8.44 -28.27
CA ASP A 563 14.36 7.86 -28.37
C ASP A 563 14.37 6.42 -27.84
N GLY A 564 13.33 6.03 -27.08
CA GLY A 564 13.23 4.70 -26.48
C GLY A 564 14.13 4.48 -25.27
N VAL A 565 14.61 5.56 -24.64
CA VAL A 565 15.36 5.50 -23.37
C VAL A 565 14.41 5.68 -22.20
N THR A 566 14.66 4.92 -21.13
CA THR A 566 14.11 5.20 -19.80
C THR A 566 15.25 5.31 -18.80
N TRP A 567 15.31 6.44 -18.10
CA TRP A 567 16.13 6.58 -16.90
C TRP A 567 15.31 6.15 -15.69
N ARG A 568 15.91 5.32 -14.84
CA ARG A 568 15.42 4.98 -13.50
C ARG A 568 16.26 5.73 -12.50
N LEU A 569 15.59 6.43 -11.60
CA LEU A 569 16.17 7.21 -10.54
C LEU A 569 15.72 6.58 -9.22
N ASP A 570 16.65 5.89 -8.57
CA ASP A 570 16.42 5.18 -7.32
C ASP A 570 16.75 6.09 -6.13
N PRO A 571 15.86 6.27 -5.14
CA PRO A 571 16.21 6.93 -3.90
C PRO A 571 17.36 6.15 -3.29
N ALA A 572 18.48 6.83 -3.10
CA ALA A 572 19.70 6.21 -2.63
C ALA A 572 20.34 7.15 -1.63
N ILE A 573 21.08 6.59 -0.69
CA ILE A 573 22.00 7.41 0.08
C ILE A 573 23.22 7.65 -0.80
N VAL A 574 23.38 8.88 -1.24
CA VAL A 574 24.46 9.31 -2.12
C VAL A 574 25.47 10.09 -1.31
N GLY A 575 26.65 9.51 -1.09
CA GLY A 575 27.76 10.20 -0.45
C GLY A 575 28.76 9.24 0.14
N GLY A 576 29.90 9.01 -0.54
CA GLY A 576 30.98 8.17 -0.01
C GLY A 576 30.53 6.84 0.60
N ASP A 577 31.28 6.35 1.59
CA ASP A 577 31.01 5.11 2.34
C ASP A 577 29.85 5.27 3.36
N SER A 578 28.73 5.89 2.97
CA SER A 578 27.52 6.08 3.82
C SER A 578 26.62 4.85 3.90
N ALA A 579 26.82 3.90 3.00
CA ALA A 579 26.13 2.62 2.95
C ALA A 579 27.16 1.50 2.95
N LEU A 580 26.94 0.46 3.75
CA LEU A 580 27.81 -0.72 3.80
C LEU A 580 26.98 -1.97 3.58
N THR A 581 27.39 -2.75 2.58
CA THR A 581 26.83 -4.07 2.32
C THR A 581 27.75 -5.14 2.89
N PHE A 582 27.16 -6.05 3.65
CA PHE A 582 27.82 -7.21 4.21
C PHE A 582 27.17 -8.47 3.65
N THR A 583 27.98 -9.43 3.20
CA THR A 583 27.49 -10.74 2.79
C THR A 583 28.17 -11.82 3.59
N PHE A 584 27.47 -12.91 3.87
CA PHE A 584 28.07 -14.13 4.41
C PHE A 584 27.27 -15.36 3.97
N GLN A 585 27.89 -16.54 4.02
CA GLN A 585 27.25 -17.78 3.63
C GLN A 585 27.04 -18.70 4.83
N ALA A 586 25.94 -19.46 4.80
CA ALA A 586 25.67 -20.52 5.76
C ALA A 586 25.14 -21.77 5.07
N ARG A 587 25.50 -22.94 5.60
CA ARG A 587 24.94 -24.24 5.20
C ARG A 587 23.66 -24.50 5.98
N VAL A 588 22.59 -24.87 5.27
CA VAL A 588 21.33 -25.30 5.89
C VAL A 588 21.49 -26.69 6.49
N THR A 589 21.34 -26.81 7.80
CA THR A 589 21.37 -28.08 8.54
C THR A 589 20.00 -28.48 9.10
N ALA A 590 19.03 -27.57 9.07
CA ALA A 590 17.64 -27.85 9.44
C ALA A 590 16.96 -28.87 8.50
N PRO A 591 16.02 -29.68 9.01
CA PRO A 591 15.20 -30.54 8.19
C PRO A 591 14.16 -29.76 7.37
N ALA A 592 13.65 -30.40 6.31
CA ALA A 592 12.56 -29.83 5.52
C ALA A 592 11.31 -29.58 6.38
N GLY A 593 10.60 -28.50 6.09
CA GLY A 593 9.47 -27.97 6.87
C GLY A 593 9.88 -26.95 7.95
N THR A 594 11.17 -26.67 8.12
CA THR A 594 11.66 -25.67 9.08
C THR A 594 11.67 -24.27 8.46
N LEU A 595 11.13 -23.27 9.16
CA LEU A 595 11.33 -21.86 8.84
C LEU A 595 12.58 -21.35 9.58
N LEU A 596 13.56 -20.86 8.83
CA LEU A 596 14.76 -20.22 9.37
C LEU A 596 14.58 -18.71 9.33
N THR A 597 14.48 -18.06 10.49
CA THR A 597 14.46 -16.59 10.61
C THR A 597 15.79 -16.13 11.17
N ASN A 598 16.58 -15.42 10.37
CA ASN A 598 17.87 -14.89 10.80
C ASN A 598 17.77 -13.37 10.97
N GLN A 599 17.97 -12.90 12.19
CA GLN A 599 17.85 -11.49 12.54
C GLN A 599 19.23 -10.81 12.64
N VAL A 600 19.33 -9.61 12.08
CA VAL A 600 20.41 -8.66 12.32
C VAL A 600 19.88 -7.50 13.15
N GLN A 601 20.74 -6.96 14.02
CA GLN A 601 20.52 -5.72 14.76
C GLN A 601 21.65 -4.75 14.45
N ALA A 602 21.31 -3.47 14.34
CA ALA A 602 22.29 -2.41 14.21
C ALA A 602 21.90 -1.22 15.09
N GLY A 603 22.89 -0.47 15.56
CA GLY A 603 22.69 0.77 16.31
C GLY A 603 23.86 1.70 16.11
N ASN A 604 23.62 3.00 16.30
CA ASN A 604 24.66 4.02 16.24
C ASN A 604 24.90 4.68 17.61
N ASP A 605 25.93 5.53 17.67
CA ASP A 605 26.33 6.26 18.87
C ASP A 605 25.31 7.29 19.40
N SER A 606 24.18 7.48 18.72
CA SER A 606 23.18 8.51 19.03
C SER A 606 21.80 7.97 19.43
N THR A 607 21.46 6.73 19.07
CA THR A 607 20.13 6.15 19.33
C THR A 607 20.16 5.07 20.41
N PRO A 608 19.22 5.11 21.39
CA PRO A 608 18.99 3.99 22.30
C PRO A 608 18.27 2.80 21.62
N ASP A 609 17.50 3.07 20.56
CA ASP A 609 16.72 2.06 19.86
C ASP A 609 17.59 1.36 18.79
N LEU A 610 17.69 0.05 18.91
CA LEU A 610 18.37 -0.81 17.95
C LEU A 610 17.47 -1.03 16.73
N LEU A 611 17.97 -0.68 15.54
CA LEU A 611 17.41 -1.12 14.27
C LEU A 611 17.51 -2.64 14.19
N ALA A 612 16.54 -3.27 13.54
CA ALA A 612 16.56 -4.69 13.31
C ALA A 612 15.95 -5.07 11.97
N ALA A 613 16.51 -6.10 11.33
CA ALA A 613 15.99 -6.69 10.10
C ALA A 613 16.09 -8.22 10.15
N THR A 614 15.21 -8.90 9.42
CA THR A 614 15.11 -10.36 9.37
C THR A 614 15.08 -10.84 7.93
N ALA A 615 15.76 -11.96 7.67
CA ALA A 615 15.57 -12.75 6.46
C ALA A 615 14.98 -14.13 6.82
N ASP A 616 13.92 -14.50 6.12
CA ASP A 616 13.19 -15.76 6.30
C ASP A 616 13.48 -16.74 5.14
N THR A 617 13.89 -17.96 5.47
CA THR A 617 14.14 -19.04 4.51
C THR A 617 13.36 -20.29 4.91
N LEU A 618 12.43 -20.73 4.06
CA LEU A 618 11.71 -22.00 4.25
C LEU A 618 12.52 -23.18 3.70
N VAL A 619 12.79 -24.18 4.55
CA VAL A 619 13.57 -25.35 4.17
C VAL A 619 12.68 -26.39 3.49
N GLU A 620 12.84 -26.63 2.19
CA GLU A 620 11.98 -27.55 1.43
C GLU A 620 12.72 -28.25 0.28
N TYR A 621 12.25 -29.45 -0.08
CA TYR A 621 12.66 -30.13 -1.31
C TYR A 621 11.78 -29.67 -2.48
N ARG A 622 12.28 -28.78 -3.33
CA ARG A 622 11.62 -28.47 -4.60
C ARG A 622 12.23 -29.29 -5.74
N TYR A 623 11.41 -30.17 -6.31
CA TYR A 623 11.72 -30.85 -7.56
C TYR A 623 11.06 -30.08 -8.72
N TYR A 624 11.87 -29.47 -9.59
CA TYR A 624 11.37 -28.97 -10.86
C TYR A 624 11.29 -30.14 -11.83
N PHE A 625 10.08 -30.63 -12.11
CA PHE A 625 9.87 -31.51 -13.26
C PHE A 625 9.70 -30.63 -14.49
N PRO A 626 10.64 -30.62 -15.45
CA PRO A 626 10.39 -29.96 -16.73
C PRO A 626 9.26 -30.70 -17.43
N ILE A 627 8.09 -30.06 -17.57
CA ILE A 627 7.06 -30.54 -18.48
C ILE A 627 7.60 -30.31 -19.89
N VAL A 628 8.24 -31.33 -20.46
CA VAL A 628 8.51 -31.35 -21.90
C VAL A 628 7.17 -31.62 -22.56
N ALA A 629 6.46 -30.55 -22.92
CA ALA A 629 5.32 -30.66 -23.82
C ALA A 629 5.82 -31.30 -25.12
N LYS A 630 5.37 -32.52 -25.42
CA LYS A 630 5.49 -33.07 -26.77
C LYS A 630 4.69 -32.14 -27.68
N SER A 631 5.38 -31.45 -28.60
CA SER A 631 4.73 -30.77 -29.72
C SER A 631 3.87 -31.78 -30.50
N PRO A 632 2.72 -31.34 -31.03
CA PRO A 632 1.73 -32.20 -31.70
C PRO A 632 2.29 -33.01 -32.87
#